data_AF-A0A2B4SC01-F1
#
_entry.id   AF-A0A2B4SC01-F1
#
_cell.length_a   1.000
_cell.length_b   1.000
_cell.length_c   1.000
_cell.angle_alpha   90.00
_cell.angle_beta   90.00
_cell.angle_gamma   90.00
#
_symmetry.space_group_name_H-M   'P 1'
#
loop_
_entity.id
_entity.type
_entity.pdbx_description
1 polymer ?
#
loop_
_entity_poly.entity_id
_entity_poly.type
_entity_poly.pdbx_seq_one_letter_code
_entity_poly.pdbx_strand_id
1 'polypeptide(L)'
;MNLQYFLWLFSIFIVQQTRGQFEPAQHCDPNKCLPPDCRCSEDRSPPGGLPPEKTPQIIMVTFDDDFEKRSFDLYNELFDELRNPNNCSAMGTLFICQNYTDYFLVETAYSMGYEIADHTVTHQEPTTYWERANFTEWKNEIDGEKEILHRFANIPYDEVIGFRAPFLMFTENMFKALYTSKFGKFTYDLSWPANVIFDGKGPMYPYTLDYLSSQTCPTIDEPCPKLSYPGLWEVPNVNLMNKDHSTCASMMDGCDPSGNYTVWLEILTRNFHYHYDTNRAPFGMHMHPTFFLTTPDHMKAAKQFLKYALDLEDVWILTPSQIVAWMKDPQDVEQAKTFAPWQCPSRPKPRCTEETAHNCHYTEPGDFYMRTCTPCPPHFPSPTDPDGN
;
A
#
# COMPACT_ATOMS: atom_id res chain seq x y z
N MET A 1 21.85 -28.53 -47.98
CA MET A 1 21.76 -28.19 -46.54
C MET A 1 20.56 -27.26 -46.41
N ASN A 2 19.43 -27.78 -45.95
CA ASN A 2 18.10 -27.24 -46.26
C ASN A 2 17.70 -26.15 -45.25
N LEU A 3 17.55 -24.90 -45.73
CA LEU A 3 17.12 -23.71 -44.98
C LEU A 3 15.76 -23.91 -44.27
N GLN A 4 14.98 -24.89 -44.73
CA GLN A 4 13.65 -25.22 -44.23
C GLN A 4 13.65 -25.92 -42.86
N TYR A 5 14.75 -26.58 -42.47
CA TYR A 5 14.88 -27.21 -41.14
C TYR A 5 15.18 -26.20 -40.03
N PHE A 6 15.85 -25.08 -40.36
CA PHE A 6 16.18 -24.03 -39.39
C PHE A 6 14.95 -23.18 -39.03
N LEU A 7 14.06 -22.94 -39.99
CA LEU A 7 12.82 -22.18 -39.76
C LEU A 7 11.84 -22.95 -38.85
N TRP A 8 11.74 -24.27 -38.99
CA TRP A 8 10.88 -25.07 -38.11
C TRP A 8 11.37 -25.14 -36.66
N LEU A 9 12.69 -25.22 -36.44
CA LEU A 9 13.26 -25.21 -35.09
C LEU A 9 13.17 -23.82 -34.43
N PHE A 10 13.34 -22.73 -35.18
CA PHE A 10 13.14 -21.37 -34.66
C PHE A 10 11.66 -21.07 -34.37
N SER A 11 10.73 -21.54 -35.21
CA SER A 11 9.30 -21.37 -34.95
C SER A 11 8.82 -22.18 -33.73
N ILE A 12 9.38 -23.38 -33.48
CA ILE A 12 9.05 -24.16 -32.28
C ILE A 12 9.66 -23.53 -31.01
N PHE A 13 10.86 -22.96 -31.09
CA PHE A 13 11.47 -22.23 -29.96
C PHE A 13 10.75 -20.92 -29.64
N ILE A 14 10.29 -20.17 -30.64
CA ILE A 14 9.51 -18.93 -30.43
C ILE A 14 8.10 -19.24 -29.92
N VAL A 15 7.46 -20.32 -30.40
CA VAL A 15 6.12 -20.73 -29.93
C VAL A 15 6.15 -21.35 -28.53
N GLN A 16 7.29 -21.90 -28.08
CA GLN A 16 7.44 -22.36 -26.69
C GLN A 16 7.74 -21.25 -25.69
N GLN A 17 8.31 -20.12 -26.12
CA GLN A 17 8.60 -19.00 -25.21
C GLN A 17 7.40 -18.10 -24.91
N THR A 18 6.28 -18.26 -25.61
CA THR A 18 5.03 -17.53 -25.37
C THR A 18 3.97 -18.32 -24.59
N ARG A 19 4.35 -19.46 -23.98
CA ARG A 19 3.53 -20.22 -23.01
C ARG A 19 4.05 -19.98 -21.59
N GLY A 20 3.20 -19.56 -20.66
CA GLY A 20 2.55 -18.26 -20.63
C GLY A 20 3.24 -17.38 -19.56
N GLN A 21 3.19 -16.06 -19.71
CA GLN A 21 3.72 -15.14 -18.70
C GLN A 21 3.01 -15.29 -17.34
N PHE A 22 1.77 -15.80 -17.35
CA PHE A 22 0.96 -16.03 -16.17
C PHE A 22 0.47 -17.47 -16.17
N GLU A 23 0.71 -18.17 -15.07
CA GLU A 23 0.29 -19.55 -14.85
C GLU A 23 -0.75 -19.59 -13.72
N PRO A 24 -1.73 -20.51 -13.75
CA PRO A 24 -2.65 -20.69 -12.63
C PRO A 24 -1.91 -20.97 -11.32
N ALA A 25 -2.28 -20.26 -10.26
CA ALA A 25 -1.70 -20.44 -8.95
C ALA A 25 -2.14 -21.80 -8.37
N GLN A 26 -1.19 -22.57 -7.86
CA GLN A 26 -1.45 -23.84 -7.19
C GLN A 26 -1.72 -23.61 -5.70
N HIS A 27 -2.33 -24.57 -5.01
CA HIS A 27 -2.36 -24.55 -3.55
C HIS A 27 -0.95 -24.49 -2.98
N CYS A 28 -0.77 -23.74 -1.89
CA CYS A 28 0.56 -23.52 -1.33
C CYS A 28 1.21 -24.81 -0.85
N ASP A 29 2.46 -25.04 -1.27
CA ASP A 29 3.33 -26.08 -0.71
C ASP A 29 4.31 -25.42 0.27
N PRO A 30 4.09 -25.56 1.59
CA PRO A 30 4.92 -24.89 2.59
C PRO A 30 6.37 -25.38 2.62
N ASN A 31 6.69 -26.50 1.96
CA ASN A 31 8.07 -26.97 1.83
C ASN A 31 8.82 -26.31 0.67
N LYS A 32 8.10 -25.65 -0.25
CA LYS A 32 8.66 -24.94 -1.41
C LYS A 32 8.55 -23.44 -1.28
N CYS A 33 7.47 -22.96 -0.67
CA CYS A 33 7.26 -21.54 -0.41
C CYS A 33 8.02 -21.15 0.87
N LEU A 34 9.26 -20.67 0.70
CA LEU A 34 10.17 -20.37 1.80
C LEU A 34 10.63 -18.90 1.76
N PRO A 35 10.89 -18.28 2.93
CA PRO A 35 11.47 -16.94 2.99
C PRO A 35 12.90 -16.92 2.40
N PRO A 36 13.36 -15.75 1.90
CA PRO A 36 12.67 -14.46 1.89
C PRO A 36 11.63 -14.32 0.77
N ASP A 37 11.64 -15.21 -0.22
CA ASP A 37 10.97 -14.95 -1.50
C ASP A 37 9.49 -15.33 -1.51
N CYS A 38 9.06 -16.23 -0.63
CA CYS A 38 7.70 -16.75 -0.65
C CYS A 38 7.14 -16.98 0.76
N ARG A 39 5.83 -16.69 0.94
CA ARG A 39 5.09 -17.04 2.14
C ARG A 39 3.64 -17.41 1.82
N CYS A 40 3.16 -18.54 2.34
CA CYS A 40 1.78 -18.99 2.16
C CYS A 40 0.79 -18.12 2.95
N SER A 41 -0.38 -17.82 2.35
CA SER A 41 -1.47 -17.07 3.00
C SER A 41 -2.06 -17.75 4.23
N GLU A 42 -2.02 -19.09 4.29
CA GLU A 42 -2.55 -19.87 5.42
C GLU A 42 -1.66 -19.75 6.69
N ASP A 43 -0.40 -19.36 6.54
CA ASP A 43 0.54 -19.21 7.65
C ASP A 43 0.31 -17.90 8.41
N ARG A 44 -0.39 -18.02 9.53
CA ARG A 44 -0.65 -16.93 10.49
C ARG A 44 0.37 -16.86 11.64
N SER A 45 1.41 -17.69 11.63
CA SER A 45 2.44 -17.64 12.68
C SER A 45 3.38 -16.45 12.45
N PRO A 46 3.97 -15.86 13.51
CA PRO A 46 4.99 -14.84 13.33
C PRO A 46 6.14 -15.35 12.42
N PRO A 47 6.55 -14.57 11.40
CA PRO A 47 7.65 -14.92 10.51
C PRO A 47 8.94 -15.27 11.25
N GLY A 48 9.76 -16.14 10.63
CA GLY A 48 11.03 -16.57 11.21
C GLY A 48 10.91 -17.52 12.40
N GLY A 49 9.69 -17.96 12.75
CA GLY A 49 9.43 -18.81 13.90
C GLY A 49 9.56 -18.08 15.23
N LEU A 50 9.41 -16.74 15.22
CA LEU A 50 9.41 -15.94 16.43
C LEU A 50 8.19 -16.30 17.30
N PRO A 51 8.35 -16.39 18.64
CA PRO A 51 7.18 -16.38 19.52
C PRO A 51 6.52 -14.99 19.50
N PRO A 52 5.20 -14.87 19.65
CA PRO A 52 4.50 -13.58 19.65
C PRO A 52 5.12 -12.54 20.59
N GLU A 53 5.55 -12.95 21.79
CA GLU A 53 6.13 -12.05 22.80
C GLU A 53 7.53 -11.51 22.43
N LYS A 54 8.15 -12.06 21.38
CA LYS A 54 9.41 -11.56 20.80
C LYS A 54 9.21 -10.92 19.43
N THR A 55 7.97 -10.88 18.95
CA THR A 55 7.62 -10.30 17.66
C THR A 55 7.24 -8.84 17.86
N PRO A 56 7.92 -7.88 17.19
CA PRO A 56 7.50 -6.48 17.22
C PRO A 56 6.05 -6.36 16.77
N GLN A 57 5.22 -5.62 17.50
CA GLN A 57 3.91 -5.26 16.98
C GLN A 57 4.08 -4.08 16.03
N ILE A 58 3.55 -4.21 14.83
CA ILE A 58 3.61 -3.14 13.83
C ILE A 58 2.24 -2.51 13.65
N ILE A 59 2.18 -1.18 13.58
CA ILE A 59 1.03 -0.38 13.19
C ILE A 59 1.36 0.28 11.84
N MET A 60 0.50 0.06 10.85
CA MET A 60 0.53 0.76 9.56
C MET A 60 -0.46 1.89 9.61
N VAL A 61 -0.01 3.11 9.33
CA VAL A 61 -0.92 4.25 9.16
C VAL A 61 -0.85 4.70 7.72
N THR A 62 -1.96 4.64 6.99
CA THR A 62 -2.00 4.95 5.56
C THR A 62 -3.13 5.91 5.21
N PHE A 63 -2.88 6.72 4.19
CA PHE A 63 -3.81 7.70 3.67
C PHE A 63 -3.97 7.54 2.17
N ASP A 64 -5.20 7.64 1.70
CA ASP A 64 -5.56 7.46 0.30
C ASP A 64 -6.05 8.79 -0.30
N ASP A 65 -6.09 8.82 -1.63
CA ASP A 65 -6.56 9.90 -2.52
C ASP A 65 -5.57 11.07 -2.76
N ASP A 66 -6.13 12.21 -3.14
CA ASP A 66 -5.42 13.42 -3.51
C ASP A 66 -4.71 14.04 -2.31
N PHE A 67 -3.59 14.70 -2.60
CA PHE A 67 -2.74 15.25 -1.56
C PHE A 67 -2.51 16.74 -1.72
N GLU A 68 -3.11 17.49 -0.79
CA GLU A 68 -3.07 18.94 -0.74
C GLU A 68 -2.57 19.43 0.62
N LYS A 69 -2.44 20.76 0.75
CA LYS A 69 -1.92 21.39 1.97
C LYS A 69 -2.70 21.00 3.22
N ARG A 70 -4.02 20.84 3.09
CA ARG A 70 -4.89 20.49 4.22
C ARG A 70 -4.63 19.07 4.74
N SER A 71 -4.53 18.08 3.85
CA SER A 71 -4.20 16.70 4.23
C SER A 71 -2.79 16.61 4.79
N PHE A 72 -1.82 17.31 4.19
CA PHE A 72 -0.45 17.37 4.71
C PHE A 72 -0.38 17.90 6.15
N ASP A 73 -1.09 18.98 6.47
CA ASP A 73 -1.11 19.55 7.82
C ASP A 73 -1.71 18.56 8.84
N LEU A 74 -2.79 17.86 8.49
CA LEU A 74 -3.44 16.87 9.36
C LEU A 74 -2.52 15.68 9.65
N TYR A 75 -1.84 15.14 8.64
CA TYR A 75 -1.00 13.97 8.82
C TYR A 75 0.25 14.32 9.62
N ASN A 76 0.82 15.50 9.41
CA ASN A 76 1.91 15.99 10.25
C ASN A 76 1.46 16.22 11.69
N GLU A 77 0.24 16.72 11.94
CA GLU A 77 -0.30 16.82 13.29
C GLU A 77 -0.43 15.44 13.96
N LEU A 78 -0.85 14.41 13.22
CA LEU A 78 -1.02 13.05 13.74
C LEU A 78 0.31 12.44 14.20
N PHE A 79 1.37 12.57 13.40
CA PHE A 79 2.69 12.00 13.72
C PHE A 79 3.60 12.91 14.56
N ASP A 80 3.14 14.11 14.88
CA ASP A 80 3.94 15.04 15.66
C ASP A 80 4.39 14.41 16.99
N GLU A 81 5.66 14.60 17.31
CA GLU A 81 6.36 14.01 18.47
C GLU A 81 6.40 12.47 18.55
N LEU A 82 5.80 11.71 17.61
CA LEU A 82 5.83 10.25 17.64
C LEU A 82 7.19 9.71 17.19
N ARG A 83 7.76 8.80 17.97
CA ARG A 83 9.05 8.17 17.71
C ARG A 83 8.96 6.66 17.89
N ASN A 84 9.53 5.94 16.94
CA ASN A 84 9.72 4.49 17.05
C ASN A 84 10.82 4.15 18.07
N PRO A 85 10.92 2.89 18.53
CA PRO A 85 11.94 2.47 19.50
C PRO A 85 13.41 2.73 19.09
N ASN A 86 13.71 2.88 17.81
CA ASN A 86 15.04 3.31 17.32
C ASN A 86 15.23 4.84 17.26
N ASN A 87 14.30 5.61 17.85
CA ASN A 87 14.29 7.07 17.89
C ASN A 87 14.06 7.77 16.52
N CYS A 88 13.66 7.03 15.49
CA CYS A 88 13.21 7.61 14.23
C CYS A 88 11.79 8.16 14.36
N SER A 89 11.49 9.23 13.64
CA SER A 89 10.11 9.72 13.50
C SER A 89 9.23 8.64 12.90
N ALA A 90 8.06 8.43 13.50
CA ALA A 90 7.00 7.63 12.88
C ALA A 90 6.47 8.38 11.66
N MET A 91 6.24 7.66 10.57
CA MET A 91 5.68 8.19 9.32
C MET A 91 4.69 7.18 8.75
N GLY A 92 3.74 7.67 7.96
CA GLY A 92 2.75 6.85 7.29
C GLY A 92 3.08 6.58 5.82
N THR A 93 2.08 6.07 5.11
CA THR A 93 2.12 5.83 3.67
C THR A 93 1.01 6.61 2.98
N LEU A 94 1.34 7.29 1.89
CA LEU A 94 0.41 8.03 1.05
C LEU A 94 0.18 7.23 -0.24
N PHE A 95 -1.02 6.68 -0.43
CA PHE A 95 -1.48 6.13 -1.69
C PHE A 95 -2.10 7.27 -2.50
N ILE A 96 -1.33 7.79 -3.46
CA ILE A 96 -1.63 9.03 -4.18
C ILE A 96 -2.31 8.75 -5.50
N CYS A 97 -3.37 9.51 -5.80
CA CYS A 97 -3.90 9.66 -7.15
C CYS A 97 -3.64 11.06 -7.72
N GLN A 98 -3.70 11.21 -9.04
CA GLN A 98 -3.23 12.44 -9.69
C GLN A 98 -4.13 13.65 -9.44
N ASN A 99 -5.45 13.46 -9.57
CA ASN A 99 -6.37 14.59 -9.60
C ASN A 99 -6.29 15.40 -8.29
N TYR A 100 -6.06 16.71 -8.40
CA TYR A 100 -5.95 17.66 -7.29
C TYR A 100 -4.69 17.53 -6.39
N THR A 101 -3.75 16.65 -6.73
CA THR A 101 -2.50 16.49 -5.97
C THR A 101 -1.49 17.62 -6.21
N ASP A 102 -0.93 18.14 -5.11
CA ASP A 102 0.23 19.04 -5.08
C ASP A 102 1.52 18.21 -4.98
N TYR A 103 2.19 17.99 -6.11
CA TYR A 103 3.41 17.20 -6.18
C TYR A 103 4.62 17.87 -5.50
N PHE A 104 4.61 19.19 -5.25
CA PHE A 104 5.62 19.79 -4.38
C PHE A 104 5.44 19.29 -2.94
N LEU A 105 4.20 19.14 -2.47
CA LEU A 105 3.93 18.56 -1.16
C LEU A 105 4.22 17.07 -1.12
N VAL A 106 3.93 16.31 -2.19
CA VAL A 106 4.33 14.89 -2.28
C VAL A 106 5.85 14.73 -2.18
N GLU A 107 6.62 15.53 -2.94
CA GLU A 107 8.10 15.55 -2.87
C GLU A 107 8.59 15.92 -1.45
N THR A 108 7.88 16.85 -0.79
CA THR A 108 8.15 17.24 0.60
C THR A 108 7.87 16.11 1.59
N ALA A 109 6.70 15.46 1.51
CA ALA A 109 6.33 14.33 2.36
C ALA A 109 7.31 13.16 2.18
N TYR A 110 7.69 12.84 0.94
CA TYR A 110 8.72 11.85 0.65
C TYR A 110 10.03 12.21 1.37
N SER A 111 10.51 13.46 1.27
CA SER A 111 11.74 13.91 1.94
C SER A 111 11.69 13.80 3.47
N MET A 112 10.50 13.89 4.07
CA MET A 112 10.28 13.76 5.52
C MET A 112 10.29 12.29 5.99
N GLY A 113 10.10 11.34 5.08
CA GLY A 113 10.11 9.91 5.38
C GLY A 113 8.78 9.18 5.14
N TYR A 114 7.74 9.83 4.62
CA TYR A 114 6.51 9.14 4.20
C TYR A 114 6.80 8.19 3.04
N GLU A 115 6.29 6.96 3.09
CA GLU A 115 6.23 6.14 1.88
C GLU A 115 5.21 6.73 0.91
N ILE A 116 5.55 6.79 -0.38
CA ILE A 116 4.65 7.21 -1.44
C ILE A 116 4.34 6.00 -2.31
N ALA A 117 3.07 5.70 -2.45
CA ALA A 117 2.54 4.54 -3.15
C ALA A 117 1.49 4.98 -4.17
N ASP A 118 1.21 4.09 -5.11
CA ASP A 118 0.34 4.35 -6.25
C ASP A 118 -1.13 4.08 -5.89
N HIS A 119 -2.01 5.02 -6.25
CA HIS A 119 -3.47 4.90 -6.14
C HIS A 119 -4.19 5.21 -7.46
N THR A 120 -3.56 4.89 -8.58
CA THR A 120 -3.99 5.16 -9.96
C THR A 120 -4.00 6.64 -10.34
N VAL A 121 -4.00 6.94 -11.64
CA VAL A 121 -4.05 8.31 -12.11
C VAL A 121 -5.40 8.95 -11.80
N THR A 122 -6.49 8.29 -12.22
CA THR A 122 -7.79 8.96 -12.29
C THR A 122 -8.67 8.80 -11.06
N HIS A 123 -8.45 7.74 -10.28
CA HIS A 123 -9.41 7.29 -9.26
C HIS A 123 -10.85 7.25 -9.81
N GLN A 124 -11.02 6.75 -11.04
CA GLN A 124 -12.26 6.81 -11.82
C GLN A 124 -13.49 6.28 -11.07
N GLU A 125 -14.57 7.07 -11.11
CA GLU A 125 -15.90 6.66 -10.70
C GLU A 125 -16.78 6.21 -11.89
N PRO A 126 -17.80 5.36 -11.66
CA PRO A 126 -18.10 4.63 -10.43
C PRO A 126 -17.23 3.38 -10.27
N THR A 127 -17.30 2.70 -9.12
CA THR A 127 -16.54 1.46 -8.82
C THR A 127 -16.64 0.37 -9.90
N THR A 128 -17.76 0.30 -10.65
CA THR A 128 -17.92 -0.65 -11.77
C THR A 128 -16.96 -0.44 -12.94
N TYR A 129 -16.29 0.73 -13.04
CA TYR A 129 -15.17 0.93 -13.96
C TYR A 129 -14.04 -0.05 -13.62
N TRP A 130 -13.59 -0.06 -12.37
CA TRP A 130 -12.49 -0.91 -11.90
C TRP A 130 -12.81 -2.41 -11.96
N GLU A 131 -14.05 -2.78 -11.64
CA GLU A 131 -14.55 -4.16 -11.77
C GLU A 131 -14.44 -4.69 -13.21
N ARG A 132 -14.66 -3.82 -14.20
CA ARG A 132 -14.69 -4.18 -15.63
C ARG A 132 -13.43 -3.80 -16.39
N ALA A 133 -12.53 -3.08 -15.74
CA ALA A 133 -11.32 -2.58 -16.36
C ALA A 133 -10.48 -3.75 -16.89
N ASN A 134 -10.14 -3.66 -18.17
CA ASN A 134 -9.29 -4.62 -18.83
C ASN A 134 -7.83 -4.39 -18.44
N PHE A 135 -6.95 -5.30 -18.84
CA PHE A 135 -5.51 -5.21 -18.54
C PHE A 135 -4.87 -3.89 -18.97
N THR A 136 -5.23 -3.36 -20.15
CA THR A 136 -4.65 -2.11 -20.66
C THR A 136 -5.11 -0.90 -19.85
N GLU A 137 -6.37 -0.88 -19.42
CA GLU A 137 -6.91 0.19 -18.57
C GLU A 137 -6.18 0.21 -17.22
N TRP A 138 -6.13 -0.93 -16.51
CA TRP A 138 -5.34 -1.06 -15.28
C TRP A 138 -3.87 -0.69 -15.48
N LYS A 139 -3.25 -1.16 -16.58
CA LYS A 139 -1.85 -0.88 -16.87
C LYS A 139 -1.59 0.60 -17.09
N ASN A 140 -2.45 1.30 -17.82
CA ASN A 140 -2.29 2.73 -18.07
C ASN A 140 -2.48 3.55 -16.79
N GLU A 141 -3.42 3.18 -15.95
CA GLU A 141 -3.65 3.81 -14.64
C GLU A 141 -2.46 3.61 -13.69
N ILE A 142 -1.94 2.39 -13.59
CA ILE A 142 -0.84 2.04 -12.67
C ILE A 142 0.52 2.52 -13.19
N ASP A 143 0.88 2.20 -14.45
CA ASP A 143 2.15 2.70 -14.98
C ASP A 143 2.13 4.22 -15.15
N GLY A 144 0.95 4.80 -15.40
CA GLY A 144 0.77 6.23 -15.51
C GLY A 144 1.10 6.93 -14.20
N GLU A 145 0.46 6.55 -13.10
CA GLU A 145 0.66 7.21 -11.81
C GLU A 145 2.09 7.04 -11.31
N LYS A 146 2.70 5.86 -11.51
CA LYS A 146 4.12 5.65 -11.23
C LYS A 146 5.06 6.59 -12.00
N GLU A 147 4.80 6.86 -13.28
CA GLU A 147 5.55 7.88 -14.06
C GLU A 147 5.30 9.30 -13.56
N ILE A 148 4.05 9.62 -13.21
CA ILE A 148 3.66 10.94 -12.71
C ILE A 148 4.33 11.23 -11.36
N LEU A 149 4.26 10.32 -10.40
CA LEU A 149 4.95 10.41 -9.11
C LEU A 149 6.46 10.58 -9.31
N HIS A 150 7.05 9.80 -10.22
CA HIS A 150 8.48 9.92 -10.54
C HIS A 150 8.84 11.30 -11.07
N ARG A 151 8.09 11.77 -12.07
CA ARG A 151 8.40 12.98 -12.82
C ARG A 151 8.09 14.26 -12.07
N PHE A 152 6.94 14.31 -11.41
CA PHE A 152 6.42 15.54 -10.83
C PHE A 152 6.71 15.65 -9.33
N ALA A 153 6.95 14.54 -8.62
CA ALA A 153 7.40 14.53 -7.23
C ALA A 153 8.86 14.03 -7.03
N ASN A 154 9.60 13.76 -8.11
CA ASN A 154 11.02 13.37 -8.06
C ASN A 154 11.30 12.08 -7.26
N ILE A 155 10.37 11.15 -7.29
CA ILE A 155 10.50 9.89 -6.55
C ILE A 155 11.16 8.85 -7.45
N PRO A 156 12.23 8.18 -7.02
CA PRO A 156 12.80 7.09 -7.81
C PRO A 156 11.78 5.99 -8.12
N TYR A 157 11.83 5.40 -9.31
CA TYR A 157 10.89 4.34 -9.70
C TYR A 157 10.92 3.12 -8.78
N ASP A 158 12.07 2.83 -8.20
CA ASP A 158 12.32 1.77 -7.24
C ASP A 158 11.87 2.10 -5.81
N GLU A 159 11.40 3.32 -5.55
CA GLU A 159 10.78 3.74 -4.29
C GLU A 159 9.24 3.77 -4.38
N VAL A 160 8.65 3.84 -5.59
CA VAL A 160 7.19 3.68 -5.81
C VAL A 160 6.89 2.19 -6.02
N ILE A 161 6.78 1.45 -4.92
CA ILE A 161 6.68 -0.02 -4.94
C ILE A 161 5.37 -0.57 -4.35
N GLY A 162 4.57 0.29 -3.73
CA GLY A 162 3.27 -0.04 -3.17
C GLY A 162 2.13 0.35 -4.08
N PHE A 163 1.04 -0.40 -4.01
CA PHE A 163 -0.20 -0.07 -4.71
C PHE A 163 -1.42 -0.33 -3.81
N ARG A 164 -2.45 0.49 -4.00
CA ARG A 164 -3.81 0.23 -3.52
C ARG A 164 -4.82 0.59 -4.60
N ALA A 165 -5.81 -0.25 -4.83
CA ALA A 165 -6.87 -0.01 -5.79
C ALA A 165 -7.90 0.99 -5.27
N PRO A 166 -8.37 1.93 -6.10
CA PRO A 166 -9.53 2.77 -5.82
C PRO A 166 -10.73 1.95 -5.32
N PHE A 167 -11.39 2.45 -4.26
CA PHE A 167 -12.52 1.78 -3.61
C PHE A 167 -12.24 0.36 -3.10
N LEU A 168 -10.97 -0.04 -2.99
CA LEU A 168 -10.55 -1.43 -2.74
C LEU A 168 -11.12 -2.41 -3.77
N MET A 169 -11.40 -1.94 -5.00
CA MET A 169 -11.92 -2.75 -6.10
C MET A 169 -10.77 -3.24 -6.98
N PHE A 170 -10.36 -4.48 -6.76
CA PHE A 170 -9.28 -5.14 -7.51
C PHE A 170 -9.82 -6.23 -8.43
N THR A 171 -9.01 -6.60 -9.43
CA THR A 171 -9.30 -7.70 -10.37
C THR A 171 -8.02 -8.47 -10.70
N GLU A 172 -8.13 -9.66 -11.29
CA GLU A 172 -6.97 -10.37 -11.86
C GLU A 172 -6.13 -9.48 -12.80
N ASN A 173 -6.77 -8.60 -13.59
CA ASN A 173 -6.08 -7.73 -14.54
C ASN A 173 -5.22 -6.67 -13.84
N MET A 174 -5.64 -6.21 -12.66
CA MET A 174 -4.84 -5.31 -11.81
C MET A 174 -3.55 -6.00 -11.38
N PHE A 175 -3.61 -7.22 -10.86
CA PHE A 175 -2.41 -7.97 -10.44
C PHE A 175 -1.47 -8.25 -11.61
N LYS A 176 -2.00 -8.57 -12.81
CA LYS A 176 -1.20 -8.63 -14.04
C LYS A 176 -0.48 -7.32 -14.33
N ALA A 177 -1.18 -6.19 -14.19
CA ALA A 177 -0.60 -4.86 -14.44
C ALA A 177 0.53 -4.55 -13.43
N LEU A 178 0.32 -4.78 -12.14
CA LEU A 178 1.35 -4.62 -11.09
C LEU A 178 2.59 -5.47 -11.38
N TYR A 179 2.39 -6.74 -11.71
CA TYR A 179 3.48 -7.68 -11.96
C TYR A 179 4.28 -7.37 -13.23
N THR A 180 3.67 -6.68 -14.19
CA THR A 180 4.24 -6.38 -15.51
C THR A 180 4.45 -4.90 -15.77
N SER A 181 4.51 -4.11 -14.70
CA SER A 181 4.82 -2.69 -14.78
C SER A 181 6.13 -2.47 -15.54
N LYS A 182 6.14 -1.51 -16.47
CA LYS A 182 7.31 -1.23 -17.31
C LYS A 182 8.40 -0.43 -16.57
N PHE A 183 8.04 0.18 -15.44
CA PHE A 183 8.91 1.02 -14.62
C PHE A 183 9.54 0.28 -13.43
N GLY A 184 9.48 -1.05 -13.44
CA GLY A 184 9.96 -1.90 -12.34
C GLY A 184 8.81 -2.46 -11.52
N LYS A 185 9.07 -3.61 -10.88
CA LYS A 185 8.05 -4.40 -10.20
C LYS A 185 7.49 -3.66 -8.99
N PHE A 186 6.16 -3.65 -8.86
CA PHE A 186 5.52 -3.42 -7.58
C PHE A 186 5.89 -4.56 -6.62
N THR A 187 6.13 -4.22 -5.36
CA THR A 187 6.50 -5.16 -4.32
C THR A 187 5.27 -5.66 -3.56
N TYR A 188 4.28 -4.79 -3.35
CA TYR A 188 3.07 -5.18 -2.62
C TYR A 188 1.79 -4.51 -3.14
N ASP A 189 0.67 -5.20 -2.92
CA ASP A 189 -0.69 -4.69 -2.94
C ASP A 189 -1.24 -4.59 -1.51
N LEU A 190 -2.07 -3.57 -1.25
CA LEU A 190 -2.83 -3.40 0.00
C LEU A 190 -4.29 -3.07 -0.33
N SER A 191 -4.87 -3.81 -1.27
CA SER A 191 -6.24 -3.59 -1.74
C SER A 191 -7.23 -4.59 -1.16
N TRP A 192 -6.79 -5.76 -0.68
CA TRP A 192 -7.69 -6.87 -0.37
C TRP A 192 -8.17 -6.87 1.08
N PRO A 193 -9.47 -6.59 1.37
CA PRO A 193 -10.00 -6.68 2.72
C PRO A 193 -9.94 -8.11 3.26
N ALA A 194 -9.52 -8.26 4.52
CA ALA A 194 -9.50 -9.53 5.22
C ALA A 194 -10.52 -9.51 6.38
N ASN A 195 -11.36 -10.53 6.44
CA ASN A 195 -12.33 -10.66 7.53
C ASN A 195 -11.63 -10.90 8.87
N VAL A 196 -12.21 -10.37 9.94
CA VAL A 196 -11.82 -10.71 11.31
C VAL A 196 -12.08 -12.20 11.54
N ILE A 197 -11.09 -12.91 12.07
CA ILE A 197 -11.17 -14.35 12.36
C ILE A 197 -11.28 -14.55 13.87
N PHE A 198 -12.42 -15.08 14.32
CA PHE A 198 -12.75 -15.30 15.73
C PHE A 198 -12.39 -16.72 16.20
N ASP A 199 -11.14 -17.15 15.97
CA ASP A 199 -10.65 -18.48 16.37
C ASP A 199 -9.51 -18.43 17.41
N GLY A 200 -9.18 -17.23 17.90
CA GLY A 200 -8.12 -16.99 18.88
C GLY A 200 -6.70 -17.10 18.34
N LYS A 201 -6.49 -17.33 17.03
CA LYS A 201 -5.16 -17.44 16.43
C LYS A 201 -4.63 -16.15 15.79
N GLY A 202 -5.44 -15.09 15.79
CA GLY A 202 -5.09 -13.80 15.21
C GLY A 202 -5.33 -13.69 13.70
N PRO A 203 -5.09 -12.49 13.13
CA PRO A 203 -5.33 -12.20 11.71
C PRO A 203 -4.25 -12.79 10.78
N MET A 204 -4.45 -12.58 9.47
CA MET A 204 -3.49 -12.98 8.44
C MET A 204 -2.25 -12.08 8.48
N TYR A 205 -1.07 -12.68 8.28
CA TYR A 205 0.15 -11.94 7.97
C TYR A 205 0.20 -11.62 6.47
N PRO A 206 1.03 -10.66 6.04
CA PRO A 206 1.39 -10.53 4.63
C PRO A 206 1.89 -11.85 4.06
N TYR A 207 1.57 -12.09 2.80
CA TYR A 207 1.91 -13.33 2.09
C TYR A 207 2.22 -13.02 0.63
N THR A 208 2.81 -13.98 -0.09
CA THR A 208 3.11 -13.79 -1.51
C THR A 208 2.07 -14.47 -2.39
N LEU A 209 1.88 -13.91 -3.58
CA LEU A 209 0.96 -14.42 -4.59
C LEU A 209 1.63 -15.45 -5.51
N ASP A 210 2.74 -16.07 -5.08
CA ASP A 210 3.35 -17.24 -5.72
C ASP A 210 2.35 -18.42 -5.81
N TYR A 211 1.51 -18.57 -4.80
CA TYR A 211 0.52 -19.63 -4.67
C TYR A 211 -0.89 -19.05 -4.50
N LEU A 212 -1.90 -19.90 -4.69
CA LEU A 212 -3.30 -19.52 -4.58
C LEU A 212 -3.60 -19.09 -3.14
N SER A 213 -4.09 -17.86 -2.99
CA SER A 213 -4.46 -17.33 -1.68
C SER A 213 -5.67 -18.07 -1.10
N SER A 214 -5.63 -18.27 0.20
CA SER A 214 -6.74 -18.74 1.04
C SER A 214 -7.61 -17.60 1.57
N GLN A 215 -7.25 -16.34 1.30
CA GLN A 215 -8.04 -15.18 1.70
C GLN A 215 -9.40 -15.20 1.00
N THR A 216 -10.44 -14.86 1.75
CA THR A 216 -11.80 -14.87 1.20
C THR A 216 -11.99 -13.72 0.20
N CYS A 217 -12.59 -14.03 -0.94
CA CYS A 217 -12.94 -13.03 -1.93
C CYS A 217 -14.14 -12.18 -1.48
N PRO A 218 -14.11 -10.85 -1.72
CA PRO A 218 -15.26 -10.00 -1.42
C PRO A 218 -16.53 -10.36 -2.20
N THR A 219 -16.41 -10.90 -3.42
CA THR A 219 -17.54 -11.35 -4.25
C THR A 219 -17.30 -12.76 -4.83
N ILE A 220 -18.39 -13.47 -5.18
CA ILE A 220 -18.34 -14.86 -5.68
C ILE A 220 -17.93 -14.93 -7.15
N ASP A 221 -18.22 -13.89 -7.95
CA ASP A 221 -18.09 -13.90 -9.41
C ASP A 221 -16.72 -13.38 -9.94
N GLU A 222 -15.64 -13.67 -9.19
CA GLU A 222 -14.21 -13.51 -9.54
C GLU A 222 -13.57 -12.10 -9.52
N PRO A 223 -13.35 -11.47 -8.34
CA PRO A 223 -12.45 -10.31 -8.22
C PRO A 223 -11.00 -10.70 -7.86
N CYS A 224 -10.77 -11.85 -7.23
CA CYS A 224 -9.46 -12.22 -6.68
C CYS A 224 -8.50 -12.85 -7.68
N PRO A 225 -7.17 -12.71 -7.45
CA PRO A 225 -6.16 -13.33 -8.28
C PRO A 225 -6.19 -14.86 -8.15
N LYS A 226 -6.19 -15.53 -9.30
CA LYS A 226 -6.10 -16.98 -9.49
C LYS A 226 -4.81 -17.38 -10.21
N LEU A 227 -4.05 -16.42 -10.72
CA LEU A 227 -2.75 -16.64 -11.34
C LEU A 227 -1.62 -16.43 -10.33
N SER A 228 -0.47 -17.04 -10.61
CA SER A 228 0.74 -16.92 -9.79
C SER A 228 1.50 -15.66 -10.15
N TYR A 229 1.84 -14.87 -9.14
CA TYR A 229 2.66 -13.65 -9.22
C TYR A 229 3.87 -13.74 -8.29
N PRO A 230 4.91 -14.53 -8.63
CA PRO A 230 6.01 -14.78 -7.73
C PRO A 230 6.72 -13.53 -7.21
N GLY A 231 6.78 -13.40 -5.87
CA GLY A 231 7.40 -12.28 -5.17
C GLY A 231 6.56 -11.01 -5.06
N LEU A 232 5.34 -10.96 -5.61
CA LEU A 232 4.36 -9.91 -5.31
C LEU A 232 3.69 -10.23 -3.98
N TRP A 233 3.76 -9.30 -3.03
CA TRP A 233 3.15 -9.46 -1.71
C TRP A 233 1.72 -8.92 -1.69
N GLU A 234 0.83 -9.65 -1.04
CA GLU A 234 -0.42 -9.10 -0.52
C GLU A 234 -0.19 -8.71 0.93
N VAL A 235 -0.54 -7.48 1.29
CA VAL A 235 -0.62 -6.99 2.67
C VAL A 235 -2.11 -6.94 3.04
N PRO A 236 -2.63 -7.94 3.77
CA PRO A 236 -4.07 -8.04 4.02
C PRO A 236 -4.62 -6.81 4.74
N ASN A 237 -5.68 -6.22 4.19
CA ASN A 237 -6.37 -5.09 4.80
C ASN A 237 -7.41 -5.60 5.83
N VAL A 238 -6.95 -5.92 7.04
CA VAL A 238 -7.80 -6.54 8.07
C VAL A 238 -8.92 -5.59 8.50
N ASN A 239 -10.17 -6.06 8.37
CA ASN A 239 -11.36 -5.32 8.80
C ASN A 239 -11.30 -4.98 10.29
N LEU A 240 -11.76 -3.79 10.64
CA LEU A 240 -11.92 -3.36 12.03
C LEU A 240 -13.19 -3.93 12.65
N MET A 241 -13.19 -4.04 13.98
CA MET A 241 -14.36 -4.28 14.81
C MET A 241 -14.85 -2.99 15.43
N ASN A 242 -16.17 -2.80 15.46
CA ASN A 242 -16.82 -1.79 16.29
C ASN A 242 -16.67 -2.10 17.79
N LYS A 243 -17.07 -1.16 18.64
CA LYS A 243 -17.04 -1.33 20.10
C LYS A 243 -17.84 -2.54 20.60
N ASP A 244 -18.88 -2.94 19.87
CA ASP A 244 -19.77 -4.06 20.18
C ASP A 244 -19.28 -5.40 19.61
N HIS A 245 -18.03 -5.44 19.10
CA HIS A 245 -17.39 -6.59 18.45
C HIS A 245 -17.97 -6.97 17.08
N SER A 246 -18.93 -6.22 16.54
CA SER A 246 -19.35 -6.42 15.15
C SER A 246 -18.23 -6.04 14.20
N THR A 247 -18.00 -6.84 13.16
CA THR A 247 -17.10 -6.46 12.07
C THR A 247 -17.68 -5.26 11.33
N CYS A 248 -16.81 -4.31 11.04
CA CYS A 248 -17.10 -3.08 10.33
C CYS A 248 -16.48 -3.14 8.92
N ALA A 249 -15.53 -2.25 8.62
CA ALA A 249 -14.85 -2.10 7.36
C ALA A 249 -13.33 -2.08 7.59
N SER A 250 -12.59 -2.23 6.49
CA SER A 250 -11.12 -2.17 6.46
C SER A 250 -10.58 -0.74 6.49
N MET A 251 -11.36 0.23 6.01
CA MET A 251 -11.07 1.66 6.12
C MET A 251 -11.76 2.24 7.35
N MET A 252 -11.06 3.06 8.13
CA MET A 252 -11.56 3.65 9.37
C MET A 252 -12.79 4.53 9.14
N ASP A 253 -12.79 5.36 8.11
CA ASP A 253 -13.92 6.23 7.77
C ASP A 253 -15.15 5.46 7.23
N GLY A 254 -14.99 4.18 6.89
CA GLY A 254 -16.11 3.26 6.66
C GLY A 254 -16.77 2.75 7.95
N CYS A 255 -16.19 3.06 9.10
CA CYS A 255 -16.69 2.77 10.45
C CYS A 255 -17.17 4.02 11.16
N ASP A 256 -17.84 3.84 12.31
CA ASP A 256 -18.62 4.85 13.07
C ASP A 256 -18.20 6.32 12.82
N PRO A 257 -18.68 6.96 11.73
CA PRO A 257 -18.17 8.26 11.33
C PRO A 257 -18.68 9.37 12.27
N SER A 258 -19.67 9.05 13.10
CA SER A 258 -20.20 9.89 14.17
C SER A 258 -19.56 9.64 15.54
N GLY A 259 -18.63 8.68 15.62
CA GLY A 259 -17.96 8.30 16.85
C GLY A 259 -17.26 9.49 17.47
N ASN A 260 -17.47 9.70 18.77
CA ASN A 260 -16.70 10.70 19.50
C ASN A 260 -15.34 10.15 19.95
N TYR A 261 -14.59 10.97 20.68
CA TYR A 261 -13.25 10.61 21.17
C TYR A 261 -13.22 9.25 21.89
N THR A 262 -14.15 9.00 22.81
CA THR A 262 -14.19 7.77 23.60
C THR A 262 -14.46 6.55 22.73
N VAL A 263 -15.41 6.67 21.80
CA VAL A 263 -15.76 5.57 20.88
C VAL A 263 -14.56 5.19 20.01
N TRP A 264 -13.90 6.17 19.40
CA TRP A 264 -12.75 5.90 18.54
C TRP A 264 -11.53 5.38 19.29
N LEU A 265 -11.28 5.88 20.50
CA LEU A 265 -10.21 5.35 21.36
C LEU A 265 -10.48 3.88 21.71
N GLU A 266 -11.74 3.52 22.01
CA GLU A 266 -12.12 2.12 22.26
C GLU A 266 -11.99 1.23 21.02
N ILE A 267 -12.43 1.71 19.84
CA ILE A 267 -12.31 0.98 18.57
C ILE A 267 -10.83 0.71 18.26
N LEU A 268 -9.97 1.74 18.31
CA LEU A 268 -8.55 1.61 18.01
C LEU A 268 -7.85 0.66 19.00
N THR A 269 -8.08 0.85 20.31
CA THR A 269 -7.48 0.01 21.35
C THR A 269 -7.89 -1.44 21.21
N ARG A 270 -9.17 -1.72 20.95
CA ARG A 270 -9.69 -3.08 20.77
C ARG A 270 -9.06 -3.78 19.57
N ASN A 271 -9.02 -3.10 18.43
CA ASN A 271 -8.48 -3.69 17.21
C ASN A 271 -6.96 -3.88 17.32
N PHE A 272 -6.26 -2.95 17.97
CA PHE A 272 -4.85 -3.16 18.31
C PHE A 272 -4.63 -4.43 19.13
N HIS A 273 -5.41 -4.64 20.21
CA HIS A 273 -5.29 -5.83 21.05
C HIS A 273 -5.68 -7.13 20.34
N TYR A 274 -6.56 -7.08 19.33
CA TYR A 274 -6.81 -8.26 18.49
C TYR A 274 -5.54 -8.75 17.79
N HIS A 275 -4.64 -7.84 17.39
CA HIS A 275 -3.35 -8.18 16.81
C HIS A 275 -2.29 -8.45 17.90
N TYR A 276 -2.16 -7.52 18.85
CA TYR A 276 -1.12 -7.50 19.87
C TYR A 276 -1.15 -8.70 20.83
N ASP A 277 -2.35 -9.11 21.25
CA ASP A 277 -2.53 -10.20 22.22
C ASP A 277 -2.65 -11.59 21.55
N THR A 278 -2.62 -11.65 20.21
CA THR A 278 -2.70 -12.92 19.46
C THR A 278 -1.38 -13.26 18.80
N ASN A 279 -1.24 -13.00 17.49
CA ASN A 279 -0.10 -13.40 16.70
C ASN A 279 0.80 -12.24 16.25
N ARG A 280 0.54 -11.00 16.68
CA ARG A 280 1.32 -9.80 16.34
C ARG A 280 1.32 -9.43 14.85
N ALA A 281 0.39 -9.96 14.06
CA ALA A 281 0.25 -9.54 12.67
C ALA A 281 0.06 -8.01 12.57
N PRO A 282 0.56 -7.34 11.50
CA PRO A 282 0.48 -5.89 11.40
C PRO A 282 -0.94 -5.35 11.56
N PHE A 283 -1.12 -4.30 12.36
CA PHE A 283 -2.40 -3.62 12.58
C PHE A 283 -2.53 -2.42 11.63
N GLY A 284 -3.62 -2.35 10.88
CA GLY A 284 -3.88 -1.29 9.91
C GLY A 284 -4.75 -0.15 10.44
N MET A 285 -4.29 1.08 10.26
CA MET A 285 -5.05 2.32 10.40
C MET A 285 -5.09 3.02 9.04
N HIS A 286 -6.08 2.65 8.22
CA HIS A 286 -6.24 3.13 6.85
C HIS A 286 -7.39 4.13 6.78
N MET A 287 -7.17 5.34 6.24
CA MET A 287 -8.19 6.39 6.27
C MET A 287 -8.01 7.45 5.19
N HIS A 288 -9.11 8.10 4.82
CA HIS A 288 -9.09 9.33 4.02
C HIS A 288 -8.90 10.57 4.91
N PRO A 289 -8.44 11.72 4.38
CA PRO A 289 -8.34 12.96 5.16
C PRO A 289 -9.69 13.38 5.76
N THR A 290 -10.79 13.05 5.09
CA THR A 290 -12.16 13.31 5.53
C THR A 290 -12.44 12.78 6.94
N PHE A 291 -11.80 11.67 7.34
CA PHE A 291 -11.90 11.12 8.69
C PHE A 291 -11.61 12.18 9.76
N PHE A 292 -10.52 12.95 9.63
CA PHE A 292 -10.18 13.99 10.59
C PHE A 292 -10.97 15.29 10.39
N LEU A 293 -11.50 15.52 9.19
CA LEU A 293 -12.29 16.69 8.87
C LEU A 293 -13.72 16.63 9.41
N THR A 294 -14.25 15.42 9.64
CA THR A 294 -15.58 15.23 10.22
C THR A 294 -15.67 15.80 11.63
N THR A 295 -14.68 15.53 12.49
CA THR A 295 -14.67 16.02 13.87
C THR A 295 -13.25 16.02 14.46
N PRO A 296 -12.88 17.01 15.28
CA PRO A 296 -11.59 17.04 15.97
C PRO A 296 -11.39 15.88 16.95
N ASP A 297 -12.46 15.20 17.36
CA ASP A 297 -12.39 14.06 18.27
C ASP A 297 -11.68 12.85 17.67
N HIS A 298 -11.79 12.65 16.35
CA HIS A 298 -11.10 11.57 15.63
C HIS A 298 -9.58 11.75 15.72
N MET A 299 -9.08 12.97 15.48
CA MET A 299 -7.65 13.29 15.61
C MET A 299 -7.16 13.08 17.04
N LYS A 300 -7.90 13.58 18.05
CA LYS A 300 -7.55 13.38 19.46
C LYS A 300 -7.47 11.91 19.84
N ALA A 301 -8.44 11.10 19.40
CA ALA A 301 -8.49 9.67 19.70
C ALA A 301 -7.31 8.93 19.05
N ALA A 302 -7.04 9.22 17.77
CA ALA A 302 -5.92 8.63 17.04
C ALA A 302 -4.57 8.97 17.68
N LYS A 303 -4.32 10.25 18.02
CA LYS A 303 -3.09 10.67 18.71
C LYS A 303 -2.95 10.02 20.09
N GLN A 304 -4.02 9.97 20.88
CA GLN A 304 -3.99 9.32 22.19
C GLN A 304 -3.69 7.82 22.07
N PHE A 305 -4.29 7.14 21.09
CA PHE A 305 -4.07 5.72 20.84
C PHE A 305 -2.63 5.44 20.39
N LEU A 306 -2.10 6.17 19.41
CA LEU A 306 -0.75 5.95 18.90
C LEU A 306 0.31 6.17 20.00
N LYS A 307 0.11 7.19 20.85
CA LYS A 307 0.96 7.40 22.02
C LYS A 307 0.88 6.24 23.00
N TYR A 308 -0.34 5.80 23.35
CA TYR A 308 -0.54 4.63 24.20
C TYR A 308 0.16 3.38 23.65
N ALA A 309 0.07 3.13 22.34
CA ALA A 309 0.67 1.96 21.72
C ALA A 309 2.20 2.04 21.75
N LEU A 310 2.79 3.20 21.43
CA LEU A 310 4.26 3.38 21.50
C LEU A 310 4.83 3.31 22.93
N ASP A 311 4.02 3.61 23.96
CA ASP A 311 4.42 3.45 25.37
C ASP A 311 4.65 1.98 25.77
N LEU A 312 4.27 0.99 24.94
CA LEU A 312 4.53 -0.45 25.16
C LEU A 312 5.96 -0.89 24.80
N GLU A 313 6.77 0.00 24.21
CA GLU A 313 8.20 -0.17 23.82
C GLU A 313 8.50 -1.21 22.73
N ASP A 314 7.65 -2.22 22.52
CA ASP A 314 7.76 -3.25 21.47
C ASP A 314 6.86 -2.99 20.26
N VAL A 315 6.22 -1.82 20.22
CA VAL A 315 5.34 -1.36 19.14
C VAL A 315 6.08 -0.39 18.21
N TRP A 316 5.84 -0.56 16.92
CA TRP A 316 6.44 0.23 15.85
C TRP A 316 5.36 0.77 14.92
N ILE A 317 5.48 2.03 14.51
CA ILE A 317 4.70 2.61 13.42
C ILE A 317 5.56 2.60 12.18
N LEU A 318 5.22 1.75 11.21
CA LEU A 318 6.03 1.48 10.02
C LEU A 318 5.17 1.48 8.76
N THR A 319 5.81 1.69 7.64
CA THR A 319 5.17 1.66 6.33
C THR A 319 5.05 0.21 5.81
N PRO A 320 4.13 -0.09 4.87
CA PRO A 320 4.00 -1.43 4.31
C PRO A 320 5.29 -1.95 3.64
N SER A 321 6.08 -1.10 2.97
CA SER A 321 7.39 -1.54 2.43
C SER A 321 8.35 -2.01 3.53
N GLN A 322 8.38 -1.33 4.68
CA GLN A 322 9.20 -1.71 5.83
C GLN A 322 8.70 -3.03 6.46
N ILE A 323 7.39 -3.27 6.44
CA ILE A 323 6.82 -4.54 6.86
C ILE A 323 7.23 -5.65 5.91
N VAL A 324 7.08 -5.46 4.60
CA VAL A 324 7.49 -6.48 3.61
C VAL A 324 9.00 -6.77 3.74
N ALA A 325 9.83 -5.77 4.00
CA ALA A 325 11.25 -5.98 4.28
C ALA A 325 11.48 -6.87 5.53
N TRP A 326 10.72 -6.64 6.61
CA TRP A 326 10.77 -7.49 7.81
C TRP A 326 10.18 -8.89 7.59
N MET A 327 9.13 -9.03 6.77
CA MET A 327 8.59 -10.34 6.40
C MET A 327 9.63 -11.21 5.67
N LYS A 328 10.53 -10.57 4.90
CA LYS A 328 11.64 -11.21 4.20
C LYS A 328 12.80 -11.57 5.13
N ASP A 329 13.07 -10.76 6.14
CA ASP A 329 14.16 -10.96 7.12
C ASP A 329 13.69 -10.65 8.55
N PRO A 330 12.92 -11.57 9.19
CA PRO A 330 12.26 -11.30 10.46
C PRO A 330 13.25 -11.05 11.60
N GLN A 331 13.09 -9.90 12.25
CA GLN A 331 13.87 -9.49 13.42
C GLN A 331 13.01 -9.54 14.68
N ASP A 332 13.58 -10.02 15.79
CA ASP A 332 12.92 -9.90 17.09
C ASP A 332 12.91 -8.45 17.61
N VAL A 333 12.19 -8.20 18.71
CA VAL A 333 12.07 -6.87 19.35
C VAL A 333 13.40 -6.17 19.65
N GLU A 334 14.48 -6.90 19.91
CA GLU A 334 15.79 -6.30 20.19
C GLU A 334 16.56 -6.02 18.89
N GLN A 335 16.58 -6.98 17.96
CA GLN A 335 17.27 -6.85 16.68
C GLN A 335 16.64 -5.78 15.77
N ALA A 336 15.31 -5.64 15.85
CA ALA A 336 14.53 -4.63 15.15
C ALA A 336 15.07 -3.19 15.32
N LYS A 337 15.60 -2.87 16.51
CA LYS A 337 16.14 -1.53 16.83
C LYS A 337 17.28 -1.13 15.90
N THR A 338 18.03 -2.10 15.39
CA THR A 338 19.16 -1.90 14.47
C THR A 338 18.90 -2.43 13.06
N PHE A 339 17.68 -2.87 12.76
CA PHE A 339 17.33 -3.43 11.45
C PHE A 339 17.41 -2.35 10.38
N ALA A 340 18.25 -2.57 9.36
CA ALA A 340 18.58 -1.54 8.36
C ALA A 340 17.36 -0.95 7.65
N PRO A 341 16.36 -1.74 7.19
CA PRO A 341 15.14 -1.21 6.56
C PRO A 341 14.27 -0.34 7.48
N TRP A 342 14.43 -0.42 8.80
CA TRP A 342 13.65 0.36 9.76
C TRP A 342 14.41 1.57 10.30
N GLN A 343 15.68 1.75 9.91
CA GLN A 343 16.45 2.93 10.30
C GLN A 343 15.90 4.19 9.62
N CYS A 344 16.23 5.34 10.20
CA CYS A 344 15.67 6.61 9.77
C CYS A 344 16.01 6.85 8.30
N PRO A 345 15.02 7.08 7.41
CA PRO A 345 15.28 7.21 6.00
C PRO A 345 16.15 8.44 5.72
N SER A 346 17.18 8.28 4.89
CA SER A 346 17.97 9.40 4.37
C SER A 346 17.49 9.72 2.97
N ARG A 347 16.70 10.80 2.85
CA ARG A 347 16.09 11.21 1.58
C ARG A 347 16.51 12.62 1.18
N PRO A 348 16.59 12.91 -0.13
CA PRO A 348 16.93 14.25 -0.60
C PRO A 348 15.86 15.25 -0.17
N LYS A 349 16.28 16.49 0.10
CA LYS A 349 15.35 17.60 0.26
C LYS A 349 14.60 17.88 -1.05
N PRO A 350 13.43 18.51 -1.01
CA PRO A 350 12.71 18.92 -2.21
C PRO A 350 13.58 19.79 -3.13
N ARG A 351 13.42 19.63 -4.45
CA ARG A 351 14.18 20.36 -5.49
C ARG A 351 13.88 21.85 -5.53
N CYS A 352 12.72 22.27 -5.04
CA CYS A 352 12.29 23.66 -5.00
C CYS A 352 11.72 24.02 -3.62
N THR A 353 11.41 25.30 -3.42
CA THR A 353 10.70 25.84 -2.25
C THR A 353 9.24 26.12 -2.60
N GLU A 354 8.44 26.41 -1.57
CA GLU A 354 7.04 26.78 -1.75
C GLU A 354 6.87 27.96 -2.74
N GLU A 355 7.77 28.94 -2.70
CA GLU A 355 7.75 30.14 -3.56
C GLU A 355 8.25 29.89 -4.99
N THR A 356 9.02 28.81 -5.20
CA THR A 356 9.64 28.49 -6.49
C THR A 356 8.98 27.32 -7.20
N ALA A 357 8.03 26.64 -6.57
CA ALA A 357 7.17 25.65 -7.20
C ALA A 357 6.33 26.26 -8.32
N HIS A 358 6.20 25.52 -9.42
CA HIS A 358 5.36 25.91 -10.55
C HIS A 358 3.89 25.60 -10.24
N ASN A 359 3.00 26.56 -10.52
CA ASN A 359 1.55 26.38 -10.46
C ASN A 359 1.04 26.22 -11.89
N CYS A 360 0.85 24.97 -12.32
CA CYS A 360 0.39 24.65 -13.66
C CYS A 360 -1.13 24.67 -13.70
N HIS A 361 -1.67 25.33 -14.71
CA HIS A 361 -3.12 25.46 -14.93
C HIS A 361 -3.45 24.95 -16.33
N TYR A 362 -4.39 24.02 -16.40
CA TYR A 362 -4.84 23.39 -17.63
C TYR A 362 -6.33 23.64 -17.78
N THR A 363 -6.76 23.85 -19.03
CA THR A 363 -8.18 24.02 -19.39
C THR A 363 -8.72 22.85 -20.21
N GLU A 364 -7.86 21.89 -20.57
CA GLU A 364 -8.17 20.68 -21.32
C GLU A 364 -7.49 19.50 -20.61
N PRO A 365 -8.21 18.40 -20.29
CA PRO A 365 -9.62 18.13 -20.61
C PRO A 365 -10.63 18.85 -19.68
N GLY A 366 -10.15 19.63 -18.72
CA GLY A 366 -10.98 20.38 -17.78
C GLY A 366 -10.15 21.42 -17.03
N ASP A 367 -10.76 22.08 -16.04
CA ASP A 367 -10.09 23.05 -15.19
C ASP A 367 -9.28 22.33 -14.10
N PHE A 368 -8.00 22.08 -14.39
CA PHE A 368 -7.10 21.35 -13.50
C PHE A 368 -5.90 22.20 -13.08
N TYR A 369 -5.50 22.02 -11.83
CA TYR A 369 -4.30 22.63 -11.26
C TYR A 369 -3.35 21.53 -10.83
N MET A 370 -2.07 21.71 -11.14
CA MET A 370 -1.02 20.81 -10.72
C MET A 370 0.15 21.65 -10.24
N ARG A 371 0.58 21.44 -9.00
CA ARG A 371 1.73 22.14 -8.44
C ARG A 371 2.91 21.21 -8.32
N THR A 372 4.09 21.63 -8.78
CA THR A 372 5.28 20.76 -8.85
C THR A 372 6.57 21.58 -8.93
N CYS A 373 7.70 20.98 -8.56
CA CYS A 373 9.04 21.53 -8.83
C CYS A 373 9.50 21.34 -10.29
N THR A 374 8.77 20.57 -11.09
CA THR A 374 9.06 20.31 -12.50
C THR A 374 8.39 21.39 -13.37
N PRO A 375 9.02 21.87 -14.47
CA PRO A 375 8.36 22.79 -15.40
C PRO A 375 7.01 22.24 -15.88
N CYS A 376 6.01 23.10 -16.03
CA CYS A 376 4.68 22.69 -16.43
C CYS A 376 4.70 21.99 -17.81
N PRO A 377 4.23 20.73 -17.92
CA PRO A 377 4.06 20.08 -19.21
C PRO A 377 2.99 20.81 -20.06
N PRO A 378 2.97 20.63 -21.38
CA PRO A 378 1.98 21.24 -22.26
C PRO A 378 0.55 20.70 -22.04
N HIS A 379 0.40 19.47 -21.55
CA HIS A 379 -0.89 18.84 -21.27
C HIS A 379 -0.99 18.38 -19.82
N PHE A 380 -2.21 18.33 -19.28
CA PHE A 380 -2.43 17.71 -17.98
C PHE A 380 -2.12 16.21 -18.12
N PRO A 381 -1.25 15.64 -17.27
CA PRO A 381 -0.92 14.22 -17.36
C PRO A 381 -2.17 13.34 -17.27
N SER A 382 -2.13 12.17 -17.89
CA SER A 382 -3.27 11.25 -17.95
C SER A 382 -2.78 9.79 -18.05
N PRO A 383 -3.65 8.78 -17.90
CA PRO A 383 -3.24 7.38 -17.98
C PRO A 383 -2.48 7.01 -19.27
N THR A 384 -2.81 7.66 -20.39
CA THR A 384 -2.18 7.40 -21.69
C THR A 384 -1.09 8.40 -22.08
N ASP A 385 -0.97 9.50 -21.35
CA ASP A 385 0.02 10.56 -21.54
C ASP A 385 0.51 11.04 -20.16
N PRO A 386 1.24 10.19 -19.41
CA PRO A 386 1.60 10.46 -18.02
C PRO A 386 2.74 11.48 -17.87
N ASP A 387 3.47 11.82 -18.94
CA ASP A 387 4.44 12.91 -18.92
C ASP A 387 3.90 14.23 -19.46
N GLY A 388 2.70 14.21 -20.06
CA GLY A 388 1.95 15.36 -20.52
C GLY A 388 2.53 16.01 -21.78
N ASN A 389 3.17 15.25 -22.69
CA ASN A 389 3.96 15.76 -23.83
C ASN A 389 3.53 15.28 -25.22
#